data_AF-A0A972SRE0-F1
#
_entry.id   AF-A0A972SRE0-F1
#
_cell.length_a   1.000
_cell.length_b   1.000
_cell.length_c   1.000
_cell.angle_alpha   90.00
_cell.angle_beta   90.00
_cell.angle_gamma   90.00
#
_symmetry.space_group_name_H-M   'P 1'
#
loop_
_entity.id
_entity.type
_entity.pdbx_description
1 polymer ?
#
loop_
_entity_poly.entity_id
_entity_poly.type
_entity_poly.pdbx_seq_one_letter_code
_entity_poly.pdbx_strand_id
1 'polypeptide(L)'
;MSTQADLRTKVIAIVKDTSEKLVNPTDYDAKIAAALNRYSKLRPDKLVEDVAGSGTCDLDLPEGWVDEFSTVKSIEYPVGDNPESILDADEYALYQSPDGEKIRLRNNAPAATEVVRVAYTVPRSATNVPAVDVEAVCSLAAALCLEDLANAAVQTADSTINADVVNYRTKSGEFASRAKRLMQLYKDHLGLKEDDTTPPASAVADFDQKYPGGLERLTHPRWARERR
;
A
#
# COMPACT_ATOMS: atom_id res chain seq x y z
N MET A 1 -21.25 -0.57 6.11
CA MET A 1 -20.18 -0.14 5.19
C MET A 1 -20.24 1.36 5.08
N SER A 2 -19.11 2.07 5.16
CA SER A 2 -19.09 3.53 4.97
C SER A 2 -19.35 3.87 3.51
N THR A 3 -20.19 4.85 3.22
CA THR A 3 -20.31 5.38 1.86
C THR A 3 -19.32 6.53 1.65
N GLN A 4 -19.07 6.90 0.40
CA GLN A 4 -18.27 8.08 0.08
C GLN A 4 -18.86 9.36 0.69
N ALA A 5 -20.19 9.47 0.75
CA ALA A 5 -20.87 10.59 1.41
C ALA A 5 -20.64 10.61 2.93
N ASP A 6 -20.59 9.45 3.58
CA ASP A 6 -20.29 9.35 5.02
C ASP A 6 -18.86 9.79 5.32
N LEU A 7 -17.89 9.33 4.51
CA LEU A 7 -16.50 9.75 4.63
C LEU A 7 -16.37 11.26 4.42
N ARG A 8 -17.05 11.82 3.41
CA ARG A 8 -17.05 13.26 3.15
C ARG A 8 -17.60 14.05 4.33
N THR A 9 -18.75 13.63 4.87
CA THR A 9 -19.37 14.27 6.04
C THR A 9 -18.42 14.28 7.24
N LYS A 10 -17.76 13.16 7.52
CA LYS A 10 -16.77 13.05 8.60
C LYS A 10 -15.56 13.95 8.36
N VAL A 11 -15.00 13.97 7.15
CA VAL A 11 -13.85 14.81 6.80
C VAL A 11 -14.20 16.30 6.95
N ILE A 12 -15.36 16.73 6.45
CA ILE A 12 -15.85 18.11 6.60
C ILE A 12 -15.96 18.48 8.10
N ALA A 13 -16.50 17.57 8.93
CA ALA A 13 -16.63 17.78 10.37
C ALA A 13 -15.28 17.88 11.11
N ILE A 14 -14.21 17.25 10.60
CA ILE A 14 -12.85 17.34 11.15
C ILE A 14 -12.15 18.62 10.71
N VAL A 15 -12.22 18.95 9.42
CA VAL A 15 -11.56 20.13 8.85
C VAL A 15 -12.19 21.40 9.41
N LYS A 16 -13.53 21.45 9.47
CA LYS A 16 -14.33 22.63 9.85
C LYS A 16 -13.84 23.88 9.12
N ASP A 17 -13.81 23.84 7.79
CA ASP A 17 -13.39 24.99 7.00
C ASP A 17 -14.38 26.14 7.19
N THR A 18 -13.96 27.20 7.88
CA THR A 18 -14.70 28.46 8.03
C THR A 18 -14.23 29.51 7.02
N SER A 19 -13.28 29.18 6.14
CA SER A 19 -12.67 30.11 5.19
C SER A 19 -13.31 30.10 3.81
N GLU A 20 -14.31 29.22 3.58
CA GLU A 20 -15.01 29.06 2.29
C GLU A 20 -14.05 28.83 1.11
N LYS A 21 -12.87 28.27 1.36
CA LYS A 21 -11.88 28.00 0.31
C LYS A 21 -12.06 26.61 -0.29
N LEU A 22 -12.61 25.66 0.46
CA LEU A 22 -12.99 24.33 -0.02
C LEU A 22 -14.52 24.22 -0.14
N VAL A 23 -15.12 25.09 -0.95
CA VAL A 23 -16.60 25.13 -1.11
C VAL A 23 -17.10 24.03 -2.05
N ASN A 24 -16.25 23.54 -2.96
CA ASN A 24 -16.68 22.53 -3.91
C ASN A 24 -16.58 21.12 -3.28
N PRO A 25 -17.68 20.34 -3.22
CA PRO A 25 -17.65 18.98 -2.70
C PRO A 25 -16.60 18.08 -3.37
N THR A 26 -16.23 18.37 -4.62
CA THR A 26 -15.21 17.64 -5.39
C THR A 26 -13.81 17.76 -4.81
N ASP A 27 -13.49 18.86 -4.10
CA ASP A 27 -12.15 19.06 -3.54
C ASP A 27 -11.89 18.07 -2.42
N TYR A 28 -12.90 17.81 -1.58
CA TYR A 28 -12.85 16.77 -0.56
C TYR A 28 -12.76 15.37 -1.16
N ASP A 29 -13.50 15.09 -2.23
CA ASP A 29 -13.50 13.78 -2.88
C ASP A 29 -12.13 13.43 -3.45
N ALA A 30 -11.44 14.38 -4.08
CA ALA A 30 -10.09 14.18 -4.59
C ALA A 30 -9.12 13.81 -3.45
N LYS A 31 -9.24 14.44 -2.28
CA LYS A 31 -8.40 14.13 -1.12
C LYS A 31 -8.77 12.81 -0.45
N ILE A 32 -10.04 12.45 -0.43
CA ILE A 32 -10.51 11.14 0.03
C ILE A 32 -9.96 10.05 -0.88
N ALA A 33 -10.02 10.22 -2.21
CA ALA A 33 -9.43 9.28 -3.16
C ALA A 33 -7.91 9.15 -2.97
N ALA A 34 -7.19 10.26 -2.80
CA ALA A 34 -5.76 10.24 -2.52
C ALA A 34 -5.42 9.53 -1.20
N ALA A 35 -6.23 9.73 -0.16
CA ALA A 35 -6.09 9.05 1.13
C ALA A 35 -6.35 7.54 1.01
N LEU A 36 -7.40 7.15 0.28
CA LEU A 36 -7.71 5.73 0.01
C LEU A 36 -6.59 5.05 -0.77
N ASN A 37 -5.99 5.70 -1.76
CA ASN A 37 -4.85 5.16 -2.50
C ASN A 37 -3.64 4.91 -1.58
N ARG A 38 -3.34 5.84 -0.66
CA ARG A 38 -2.25 5.67 0.32
C ARG A 38 -2.55 4.57 1.33
N TYR A 39 -3.78 4.51 1.82
CA TYR A 39 -4.23 3.47 2.73
C TYR A 39 -4.17 2.07 2.09
N SER A 40 -4.60 1.98 0.83
CA SER A 40 -4.61 0.74 0.05
C SER A 40 -3.22 0.15 -0.17
N LYS A 41 -2.16 0.97 -0.23
CA LYS A 41 -0.78 0.47 -0.31
C LYS A 41 -0.37 -0.36 0.91
N LEU A 42 -0.92 -0.06 2.08
CA LEU A 42 -0.60 -0.74 3.34
C LEU A 42 -1.59 -1.86 3.66
N ARG A 43 -2.88 -1.62 3.36
CA ARG A 43 -3.96 -2.58 3.60
C ARG A 43 -4.83 -2.71 2.34
N PRO A 44 -4.34 -3.39 1.28
CA PRO A 44 -5.13 -3.61 0.08
C PRO A 44 -6.39 -4.44 0.39
N ASP A 45 -7.37 -4.37 -0.50
CA ASP A 45 -8.46 -5.34 -0.49
C ASP A 45 -8.00 -6.65 -1.14
N LYS A 46 -8.72 -7.73 -0.82
CA LYS A 46 -8.52 -9.02 -1.46
C LYS A 46 -9.79 -9.36 -2.22
N LEU A 47 -9.66 -9.57 -3.53
CA LEU A 47 -10.76 -10.02 -4.38
C LEU A 47 -10.44 -11.42 -4.89
N VAL A 48 -11.49 -12.20 -5.09
CA VAL A 48 -11.43 -13.56 -5.63
C VAL A 48 -12.31 -13.56 -6.88
N GLU A 49 -11.70 -13.87 -8.02
CA GLU A 49 -12.37 -13.89 -9.32
C GLU A 49 -12.07 -15.21 -10.03
N ASP A 50 -13.10 -15.78 -10.66
CA ASP A 50 -12.98 -17.01 -11.44
C ASP A 50 -12.67 -16.63 -12.89
N VAL A 51 -11.45 -16.92 -13.34
CA VAL A 51 -10.95 -16.64 -14.68
C VAL A 51 -11.13 -17.89 -15.55
N ALA A 52 -11.71 -17.74 -16.74
CA ALA A 52 -11.86 -18.83 -17.67
C ALA A 52 -10.51 -19.25 -18.28
N GLY A 53 -10.30 -20.55 -18.46
CA GLY A 53 -9.13 -21.07 -19.18
C GLY A 53 -9.10 -20.61 -20.65
N SER A 54 -7.92 -20.65 -21.25
CA SER A 54 -7.73 -20.34 -22.68
C SER A 54 -7.41 -21.57 -23.53
N GLY A 55 -7.31 -22.75 -22.91
CA GLY A 55 -6.71 -23.95 -23.52
C GLY A 55 -5.19 -23.86 -23.68
N THR A 56 -4.57 -22.81 -23.11
CA THR A 56 -3.13 -22.62 -23.08
C THR A 56 -2.67 -22.38 -21.64
N CYS A 57 -1.35 -22.35 -21.43
CA CYS A 57 -0.75 -22.04 -20.14
C CYS A 57 -0.90 -20.56 -19.73
N ASP A 58 -1.27 -19.68 -20.67
CA ASP A 58 -1.39 -18.25 -20.44
C ASP A 58 -2.86 -17.87 -20.24
N LEU A 59 -3.16 -17.32 -19.07
CA LEU A 59 -4.46 -16.82 -18.67
C LEU A 59 -4.47 -15.29 -18.73
N ASP A 60 -5.61 -14.74 -19.12
CA ASP A 60 -5.84 -13.31 -19.02
C ASP A 60 -5.95 -12.89 -17.54
N LEU A 61 -5.63 -11.62 -17.26
CA LEU A 61 -5.74 -11.08 -15.92
C LEU A 61 -7.22 -10.86 -15.54
N PRO A 62 -7.57 -10.97 -14.25
CA PRO A 62 -8.92 -10.66 -13.76
C PRO A 62 -9.38 -9.24 -14.14
N GLU A 63 -10.67 -9.01 -14.34
CA GLU A 63 -11.20 -7.69 -14.77
C GLU A 63 -10.87 -6.58 -13.77
N GLY A 64 -10.83 -6.89 -12.48
CA GLY A 64 -10.47 -5.93 -11.43
C GLY A 64 -8.96 -5.70 -11.24
N TRP A 65 -8.11 -6.27 -12.09
CA TRP A 65 -6.65 -6.11 -11.99
C TRP A 65 -6.22 -4.67 -12.22
N VAL A 66 -5.34 -4.17 -11.36
CA VAL A 66 -4.76 -2.83 -11.48
C VAL A 66 -3.25 -2.95 -11.65
N ASP A 67 -2.75 -2.52 -12.81
CA ASP A 67 -1.33 -2.52 -13.14
C ASP A 67 -0.50 -1.86 -12.04
N GLU A 68 0.66 -2.44 -11.75
CA GLU A 68 1.63 -2.01 -10.72
C GLU A 68 1.10 -1.99 -9.26
N PHE A 69 -0.16 -2.36 -9.01
CA PHE A 69 -0.74 -2.45 -7.67
C PHE A 69 -1.15 -3.88 -7.30
N SER A 70 -1.81 -4.56 -8.23
CA SER A 70 -2.36 -5.89 -8.00
C SER A 70 -1.26 -6.93 -7.92
N THR A 71 -1.40 -7.83 -6.94
CA THR A 71 -0.50 -8.96 -6.71
C THR A 71 -1.34 -10.20 -6.49
N VAL A 72 -0.97 -11.29 -7.17
CA VAL A 72 -1.62 -12.59 -6.95
C VAL A 72 -1.25 -13.09 -5.55
N LYS A 73 -2.25 -13.54 -4.78
CA LYS A 73 -2.09 -14.12 -3.44
C LYS A 73 -2.17 -15.63 -3.46
N SER A 74 -3.10 -16.19 -4.22
CA SER A 74 -3.25 -17.62 -4.40
C SER A 74 -4.03 -17.89 -5.67
N ILE A 75 -3.79 -19.05 -6.26
CA ILE A 75 -4.54 -19.57 -7.40
C ILE A 75 -5.05 -20.96 -7.01
N GLU A 76 -6.36 -21.18 -7.11
CA GLU A 76 -6.99 -22.49 -6.93
C GLU A 76 -7.28 -23.08 -8.32
N TYR A 77 -6.72 -24.26 -8.58
CA TYR A 77 -6.98 -25.03 -9.78
C TYR A 77 -6.61 -26.52 -9.56
N PRO A 78 -7.48 -27.47 -9.94
CA PRO A 78 -8.86 -27.29 -10.38
C PRO A 78 -9.78 -26.77 -9.26
N VAL A 79 -10.83 -26.04 -9.62
CA VAL A 79 -11.78 -25.44 -8.66
C VAL A 79 -12.79 -26.47 -8.18
N GLY A 80 -13.05 -26.51 -6.87
CA GLY A 80 -14.13 -27.32 -6.27
C GLY A 80 -13.70 -28.67 -5.67
N ASP A 81 -12.40 -28.96 -5.63
CA ASP A 81 -11.86 -30.09 -4.89
C ASP A 81 -11.94 -29.85 -3.37
N ASN A 82 -12.04 -30.94 -2.60
CA ASN A 82 -12.02 -30.89 -1.13
C ASN A 82 -11.01 -31.91 -0.59
N PRO A 83 -9.85 -31.47 -0.05
CA PRO A 83 -9.45 -30.07 0.18
C PRO A 83 -9.14 -29.30 -1.11
N GLU A 84 -9.23 -27.97 -1.04
CA GLU A 84 -8.95 -27.05 -2.16
C GLU A 84 -7.55 -27.28 -2.74
N SER A 85 -7.44 -27.39 -4.07
CA SER A 85 -6.17 -27.52 -4.78
C SER A 85 -5.58 -26.14 -5.05
N ILE A 86 -4.78 -25.64 -4.11
CA ILE A 86 -4.07 -24.36 -4.25
C ILE A 86 -2.72 -24.61 -4.92
N LEU A 87 -2.46 -23.92 -6.02
CA LEU A 87 -1.17 -23.97 -6.71
C LEU A 87 -0.08 -23.28 -5.88
N ASP A 88 1.09 -23.90 -5.84
CA ASP A 88 2.26 -23.32 -5.18
C ASP A 88 2.78 -22.10 -5.95
N ALA A 89 3.47 -21.20 -5.25
CA ALA A 89 4.01 -19.95 -5.83
C ALA A 89 4.98 -20.18 -7.00
N ASP A 90 5.58 -21.37 -7.09
CA ASP A 90 6.50 -21.74 -8.17
C ASP A 90 5.76 -22.25 -9.42
N GLU A 91 4.48 -22.60 -9.31
CA GLU A 91 3.67 -23.19 -10.38
C GLU A 91 3.00 -22.14 -11.28
N TYR A 92 3.04 -20.87 -10.88
CA TYR A 92 2.55 -19.76 -11.67
C TYR A 92 3.55 -18.59 -11.70
N ALA A 93 3.43 -17.74 -12.72
CA ALA A 93 4.23 -16.53 -12.84
C ALA A 93 3.45 -15.45 -13.60
N LEU A 94 3.72 -14.18 -13.30
CA LEU A 94 3.30 -13.10 -14.18
C LEU A 94 4.24 -13.05 -15.37
N TYR A 95 3.69 -13.14 -16.58
CA TYR A 95 4.41 -13.15 -17.83
C TYR A 95 4.00 -11.97 -18.70
N GLN A 96 5.00 -11.23 -19.19
CA GLN A 96 4.79 -10.14 -20.13
C GLN A 96 4.76 -10.72 -21.55
N SER A 97 3.58 -10.72 -22.16
CA SER A 97 3.38 -11.10 -23.57
C SER A 97 3.30 -9.83 -24.46
N PRO A 98 3.44 -9.96 -25.79
CA PRO A 98 3.25 -8.82 -26.70
C PRO A 98 1.86 -8.16 -26.59
N ASP A 99 0.86 -8.93 -26.14
CA ASP A 99 -0.53 -8.48 -25.98
C ASP A 99 -0.82 -7.95 -24.57
N GLY A 100 0.17 -7.96 -23.65
CA GLY A 100 0.04 -7.50 -22.27
C GLY A 100 0.52 -8.52 -21.23
N GLU A 101 0.39 -8.14 -19.95
CA GLU A 101 0.69 -9.02 -18.83
C GLU A 101 -0.36 -10.12 -18.69
N LYS A 102 0.09 -11.35 -18.41
CA LYS A 102 -0.75 -12.55 -18.28
C LYS A 102 -0.30 -13.40 -17.11
N ILE A 103 -1.21 -14.22 -16.58
CA ILE A 103 -0.87 -15.24 -15.58
C ILE A 103 -0.46 -16.50 -16.34
N ARG A 104 0.81 -16.88 -16.25
CA ARG A 104 1.33 -18.12 -16.83
C ARG A 104 1.34 -19.22 -15.79
N LEU A 105 0.59 -20.28 -16.03
CA LEU A 105 0.68 -21.54 -15.30
C LEU A 105 1.79 -22.40 -15.92
N ARG A 106 2.68 -22.99 -15.12
CA ARG A 106 3.84 -23.74 -15.66
C ARG A 106 3.49 -25.15 -16.10
N ASN A 107 2.67 -25.83 -15.30
CA ASN A 107 2.38 -27.25 -15.44
C ASN A 107 0.93 -27.53 -15.86
N ASN A 108 0.11 -26.48 -15.98
CA ASN A 108 -1.32 -26.59 -16.24
C ASN A 108 -1.71 -25.75 -17.46
N ALA A 109 -2.66 -26.25 -18.24
CA ALA A 109 -3.25 -25.58 -19.39
C ALA A 109 -4.78 -25.77 -19.34
N PRO A 110 -5.48 -25.01 -18.48
CA PRO A 110 -6.92 -25.13 -18.30
C PRO A 110 -7.67 -24.89 -19.62
N ALA A 111 -8.62 -25.77 -19.93
CA ALA A 111 -9.48 -25.64 -21.09
C ALA A 111 -10.43 -24.43 -20.94
N ALA A 112 -10.99 -23.94 -22.05
CA ALA A 112 -11.96 -22.84 -22.01
C ALA A 112 -13.25 -23.14 -21.23
N THR A 113 -13.50 -24.42 -20.93
CA THR A 113 -14.62 -24.88 -20.10
C THR A 113 -14.26 -24.99 -18.61
N GLU A 114 -12.98 -24.86 -18.28
CA GLU A 114 -12.47 -24.93 -16.91
C GLU A 114 -12.24 -23.51 -16.39
N VAL A 115 -12.39 -23.35 -15.08
CA VAL A 115 -12.19 -22.08 -14.39
C VAL A 115 -11.01 -22.19 -13.44
N VAL A 116 -10.28 -21.10 -13.32
CA VAL A 116 -9.16 -20.92 -12.40
C VAL A 116 -9.55 -19.80 -11.45
N ARG A 117 -9.59 -20.09 -10.15
CA ARG A 117 -9.94 -19.07 -9.16
C ARG A 117 -8.69 -18.34 -8.71
N VAL A 118 -8.63 -17.04 -8.99
CA VAL A 118 -7.49 -16.18 -8.68
C VAL A 118 -7.86 -15.27 -7.52
N ALA A 119 -7.14 -15.37 -6.41
CA ALA A 119 -7.20 -14.41 -5.32
C ALA A 119 -6.08 -13.37 -5.50
N TYR A 120 -6.43 -12.09 -5.57
CA TYR A 120 -5.48 -11.01 -5.84
C TYR A 120 -5.80 -9.73 -5.05
N THR A 121 -4.85 -8.81 -4.99
CA THR A 121 -5.02 -7.53 -4.29
C THR A 121 -5.58 -6.44 -5.18
N VAL A 122 -6.50 -5.63 -4.64
CA VAL A 122 -7.09 -4.46 -5.33
C VAL A 122 -7.11 -3.24 -4.40
N PRO A 123 -7.08 -2.00 -4.95
CA PRO A 123 -7.20 -0.82 -4.12
C PRO A 123 -8.57 -0.76 -3.45
N ARG A 124 -8.62 -0.33 -2.19
CA ARG A 124 -9.89 -0.22 -1.46
C ARG A 124 -10.66 1.01 -1.91
N SER A 125 -11.96 0.80 -2.13
CA SER A 125 -12.94 1.86 -2.31
C SER A 125 -13.49 2.35 -0.97
N ALA A 126 -14.24 3.46 -0.98
CA ALA A 126 -14.90 4.00 0.21
C ALA A 126 -15.84 2.99 0.89
N THR A 127 -16.44 2.07 0.13
CA THR A 127 -17.35 1.03 0.64
C THR A 127 -16.63 -0.08 1.37
N ASN A 128 -15.41 -0.40 0.95
CA ASN A 128 -14.68 -1.59 1.41
C ASN A 128 -13.69 -1.26 2.53
N VAL A 129 -13.78 -0.09 3.17
CA VAL A 129 -12.94 0.25 4.33
C VAL A 129 -13.50 -0.43 5.59
N PRO A 130 -12.70 -1.22 6.33
CA PRO A 130 -13.13 -1.78 7.61
C PRO A 130 -13.52 -0.68 8.60
N ALA A 131 -14.57 -0.90 9.39
CA ALA A 131 -15.10 0.11 10.31
C ALA A 131 -14.04 0.66 11.29
N VAL A 132 -13.08 -0.17 11.69
CA VAL A 132 -11.95 0.19 12.56
C VAL A 132 -11.05 1.23 11.89
N ASP A 133 -10.80 1.09 10.59
CA ASP A 133 -9.84 1.91 9.84
C ASP A 133 -10.47 3.20 9.25
N VAL A 134 -11.79 3.36 9.34
CA VAL A 134 -12.52 4.53 8.80
C VAL A 134 -11.99 5.83 9.39
N GLU A 135 -11.75 5.88 10.70
CA GLU A 135 -11.25 7.10 11.35
C GLU A 135 -9.84 7.48 10.89
N ALA A 136 -8.99 6.48 10.62
CA ALA A 136 -7.65 6.68 10.10
C ALA A 136 -7.68 7.24 8.66
N VAL A 137 -8.56 6.70 7.80
CA VAL A 137 -8.73 7.22 6.44
C VAL A 137 -9.28 8.66 6.46
N CYS A 138 -10.25 8.95 7.33
CA CYS A 138 -10.78 10.30 7.50
C CYS A 138 -9.73 11.30 8.03
N SER A 139 -8.88 10.89 8.98
CA SER A 139 -7.82 11.76 9.51
C SER A 139 -6.76 12.05 8.45
N LEU A 140 -6.38 11.07 7.63
CA LEU A 140 -5.47 11.26 6.51
C LEU A 140 -6.06 12.20 5.44
N ALA A 141 -7.32 11.99 5.04
CA ALA A 141 -7.99 12.85 4.07
C ALA A 141 -8.11 14.29 4.59
N ALA A 142 -8.49 14.47 5.86
CA ALA A 142 -8.56 15.78 6.50
C ALA A 142 -7.19 16.46 6.59
N ALA A 143 -6.12 15.72 6.85
CA ALA A 143 -4.76 16.27 6.84
C ALA A 143 -4.39 16.84 5.47
N LEU A 144 -4.71 16.12 4.38
CA LEU A 144 -4.46 16.58 3.01
C LEU A 144 -5.29 17.83 2.66
N CYS A 145 -6.55 17.91 3.12
CA CYS A 145 -7.35 19.12 2.97
C CYS A 145 -6.75 20.32 3.72
N LEU A 146 -6.23 20.10 4.94
CA LEU A 146 -5.62 21.16 5.74
C LEU A 146 -4.29 21.64 5.15
N GLU A 147 -3.51 20.77 4.49
CA GLU A 147 -2.31 21.18 3.75
C GLU A 147 -2.64 22.10 2.58
N ASP A 148 -3.68 21.77 1.80
CA ASP A 148 -4.16 22.64 0.73
C ASP A 148 -4.63 24.01 1.25
N LEU A 149 -5.37 24.02 2.37
CA LEU A 149 -5.78 25.27 3.02
C LEU A 149 -4.59 26.08 3.53
N ALA A 150 -3.57 25.42 4.09
CA ALA A 150 -2.34 26.08 4.53
C ALA A 150 -1.63 26.75 3.34
N ASN A 151 -1.53 26.07 2.20
CA ASN A 151 -0.95 26.60 0.97
C ASN A 151 -1.76 27.79 0.41
N ALA A 152 -3.08 27.66 0.40
CA ALA A 152 -3.97 28.74 -0.03
C ALA A 152 -3.94 29.96 0.90
N ALA A 153 -3.65 29.78 2.19
CA ALA A 153 -3.48 30.88 3.14
C ALA A 153 -2.16 31.65 2.95
N VAL A 154 -1.09 30.97 2.50
CA VAL A 154 0.19 31.62 2.17
C VAL A 154 0.04 32.51 0.94
N GLN A 155 -0.61 32.04 -0.11
CA GLN A 155 -0.78 32.81 -1.35
C GLN A 155 -1.53 34.13 -1.15
N THR A 156 -2.48 34.19 -0.20
CA THR A 156 -3.25 35.41 0.11
C THR A 156 -2.49 36.43 0.97
N ALA A 157 -1.31 36.10 1.48
CA ALA A 157 -0.56 37.00 2.37
C ALA A 157 0.17 38.15 1.64
N ASP A 158 0.34 38.06 0.31
CA ASP A 158 1.16 39.00 -0.48
C ASP A 158 0.35 40.11 -1.19
N SER A 159 -0.88 40.38 -0.74
CA SER A 159 -1.70 41.45 -1.33
C SER A 159 -1.36 42.79 -0.68
N THR A 160 -0.81 43.67 -1.51
CA THR A 160 -0.31 45.01 -1.25
C THR A 160 -1.39 46.00 -0.74
N ILE A 161 -1.02 46.79 0.29
CA ILE A 161 -1.64 48.05 0.79
C ILE A 161 -2.57 47.99 2.04
N ASN A 162 -2.04 48.58 3.14
CA ASN A 162 -2.61 49.21 4.34
C ASN A 162 -3.60 48.51 5.30
N ALA A 163 -3.08 48.33 6.53
CA ALA A 163 -3.70 48.58 7.83
C ALA A 163 -4.64 47.55 8.50
N ASP A 164 -5.03 46.44 7.86
CA ASP A 164 -5.78 45.36 8.54
C ASP A 164 -5.29 43.93 8.17
N VAL A 165 -3.97 43.75 8.16
CA VAL A 165 -3.31 42.45 7.89
C VAL A 165 -3.35 41.59 9.16
N VAL A 166 -4.54 41.16 9.59
CA VAL A 166 -4.70 40.33 10.78
C VAL A 166 -4.45 38.86 10.43
N ASN A 167 -3.29 38.34 10.87
CA ASN A 167 -3.05 36.94 11.22
C ASN A 167 -3.08 35.84 10.13
N TYR A 168 -2.98 36.14 8.83
CA TYR A 168 -2.98 35.08 7.80
C TYR A 168 -1.76 34.13 7.86
N ARG A 169 -0.58 34.64 8.23
CA ARG A 169 0.64 33.83 8.44
C ARG A 169 0.48 32.84 9.60
N THR A 170 -0.16 33.28 10.69
CA THR A 170 -0.45 32.45 11.87
C THR A 170 -1.45 31.34 11.51
N LYS A 171 -2.50 31.67 10.75
CA LYS A 171 -3.49 30.69 10.27
C LYS A 171 -2.88 29.59 9.39
N SER A 172 -1.97 29.93 8.48
CA SER A 172 -1.25 28.92 7.68
C SER A 172 -0.46 27.96 8.58
N GLY A 173 0.24 28.48 9.59
CA GLY A 173 0.96 27.67 10.58
C GLY A 173 0.04 26.77 11.42
N GLU A 174 -1.13 27.25 11.81
CA GLU A 174 -2.13 26.47 12.56
C GLU A 174 -2.69 25.31 11.73
N PHE A 175 -3.02 25.55 10.45
CA PHE A 175 -3.49 24.50 9.54
C PHE A 175 -2.42 23.44 9.29
N ALA A 176 -1.17 23.87 9.04
CA ALA A 176 -0.05 22.95 8.88
C ALA A 176 0.20 22.12 10.15
N SER A 177 0.07 22.71 11.34
CA SER A 177 0.25 22.01 12.62
C SER A 177 -0.86 21.00 12.88
N ARG A 178 -2.13 21.34 12.57
CA ARG A 178 -3.26 20.40 12.64
C ARG A 178 -3.12 19.26 11.64
N ALA A 179 -2.67 19.55 10.41
CA ALA A 179 -2.42 18.53 9.39
C ALA A 179 -1.38 17.50 9.87
N LYS A 180 -0.25 17.97 10.42
CA LYS A 180 0.78 17.09 11.00
C LYS A 180 0.23 16.21 12.11
N ARG A 181 -0.60 16.76 13.02
CA ARG A 181 -1.21 15.98 14.10
C ARG A 181 -2.14 14.88 13.58
N LEU A 182 -2.95 15.18 12.56
CA LEU A 182 -3.84 14.19 11.95
C LEU A 182 -3.07 13.11 11.18
N MET A 183 -1.99 13.47 10.49
CA MET A 183 -1.09 12.48 9.89
C MET A 183 -0.46 11.57 10.94
N GLN A 184 -0.09 12.11 12.10
CA GLN A 184 0.44 11.29 13.19
C GLN A 184 -0.61 10.31 13.71
N LEU A 185 -1.85 10.74 13.92
CA LEU A 185 -2.94 9.84 14.33
C LEU A 185 -3.19 8.71 13.32
N TYR A 186 -3.08 9.01 12.01
CA TYR A 186 -3.15 7.98 10.96
C TYR A 186 -2.00 6.97 11.08
N LYS A 187 -0.76 7.44 11.27
CA LYS A 187 0.41 6.57 11.45
C LYS A 187 0.29 5.72 12.71
N ASP A 188 -0.11 6.33 13.83
CA ASP A 188 -0.31 5.67 15.12
C ASP A 188 -1.37 4.56 15.01
N HIS A 189 -2.47 4.82 14.30
CA HIS A 189 -3.52 3.82 14.06
C HIS A 189 -3.02 2.62 13.25
N LEU A 190 -2.14 2.87 12.28
CA LEU A 190 -1.52 1.81 11.49
C LEU A 190 -0.34 1.13 12.19
N GLY A 191 0.06 1.61 13.37
CA GLY A 191 1.22 1.12 14.10
C GLY A 191 2.55 1.49 13.43
N LEU A 192 2.54 2.45 12.50
CA LEU A 192 3.76 2.96 11.86
C LEU A 192 4.49 3.87 12.85
N LYS A 193 5.66 3.45 13.33
CA LYS A 193 6.49 4.32 14.18
C LYS A 193 7.10 5.44 13.34
N GLU A 194 7.27 6.61 13.96
CA GLU A 194 7.83 7.80 13.31
C GLU A 194 9.28 7.58 12.83
N ASP A 195 10.00 6.65 13.47
CA ASP A 195 11.36 6.21 13.13
C ASP A 195 11.42 4.81 12.47
N ASP A 196 10.32 4.29 11.92
CA ASP A 196 10.32 3.00 11.20
C ASP A 196 10.93 3.12 9.79
N THR A 197 12.04 3.86 9.67
CA THR A 197 13.06 3.48 8.70
C THR A 197 13.56 2.12 9.15
N THR A 198 13.00 1.05 8.57
CA THR A 198 13.58 -0.29 8.66
C THR A 198 15.08 -0.15 8.47
N PRO A 199 15.91 -0.40 9.49
CA PRO A 199 17.34 -0.36 9.30
C PRO A 199 17.66 -1.32 8.15
N PRO A 200 18.58 -0.96 7.23
CA PRO A 200 18.97 -1.86 6.16
C PRO A 200 19.29 -3.21 6.79
N ALA A 201 18.60 -4.25 6.35
CA ALA A 201 18.77 -5.59 6.89
C ALA A 201 20.15 -6.12 6.48
N SER A 202 21.19 -5.76 7.22
CA SER A 202 22.47 -6.43 7.16
C SER A 202 22.49 -7.50 8.25
N ALA A 203 22.39 -8.76 7.82
CA ALA A 203 22.73 -9.87 8.68
C ALA A 203 24.23 -10.13 8.52
N VAL A 204 25.04 -9.72 9.51
CA VAL A 204 26.40 -10.24 9.64
C VAL A 204 26.28 -11.60 10.33
N ALA A 205 26.14 -12.65 9.53
CA ALA A 205 26.28 -14.02 10.03
C ALA A 205 27.77 -14.32 10.12
N ASP A 206 28.28 -14.49 11.35
CA ASP A 206 29.59 -15.09 11.55
C ASP A 206 29.48 -16.56 11.18
N PHE A 207 30.06 -16.93 10.04
CA PHE A 207 30.04 -18.30 9.55
C PHE A 207 31.12 -19.07 10.30
N ASP A 208 30.81 -19.39 11.55
CA ASP A 208 31.69 -20.07 12.49
C ASP A 208 31.73 -21.57 12.14
N GLN A 209 32.29 -21.88 10.97
CA GLN A 209 32.39 -23.23 10.43
C GLN A 209 33.45 -24.00 11.24
N LYS A 210 33.03 -24.56 12.37
CA LYS A 210 33.83 -25.55 13.10
C LYS A 210 34.02 -26.77 12.20
N TYR A 211 35.28 -27.07 11.88
CA TYR A 211 35.66 -28.31 11.22
C TYR A 211 35.13 -29.50 12.05
N PRO A 212 34.79 -30.66 11.44
CA PRO A 212 34.41 -31.88 12.18
C PRO A 212 35.48 -32.39 13.18
N GLY A 213 36.66 -31.73 13.21
CA GLY A 213 37.75 -31.96 14.16
C GLY A 213 38.29 -30.70 14.87
N GLY A 214 37.58 -29.56 14.86
CA GLY A 214 37.85 -28.44 15.77
C GLY A 214 39.11 -27.58 15.55
N LEU A 215 39.69 -27.51 14.35
CA LEU A 215 40.89 -26.71 14.06
C LEU A 215 40.62 -25.52 13.12
N GLU A 216 41.23 -24.37 13.43
CA GLU A 216 41.16 -23.12 12.66
C GLU A 216 42.00 -23.17 11.37
N ARG A 217 41.46 -22.62 10.26
CA ARG A 217 42.13 -22.58 8.94
C ARG A 217 43.02 -21.35 8.70
N LEU A 218 43.05 -20.36 9.60
CA LEU A 218 43.77 -19.09 9.37
C LEU A 218 45.26 -19.16 9.67
N THR A 219 45.73 -20.20 10.35
CA THR A 219 47.15 -20.44 10.54
C THR A 219 47.49 -21.86 10.15
N HIS A 220 48.50 -22.03 9.30
CA HIS A 220 49.05 -23.36 9.03
C HIS A 220 49.59 -23.91 10.36
N PRO A 221 49.26 -25.15 10.70
CA PRO A 221 49.54 -25.67 12.01
C PRO A 221 51.06 -25.79 12.21
N ARG A 222 51.52 -25.31 13.37
CA ARG A 222 52.92 -25.04 13.68
C ARG A 222 53.84 -26.27 13.55
N TRP A 223 53.28 -27.49 13.60
CA TRP A 223 54.00 -28.75 13.40
C TRP A 223 54.54 -28.96 11.99
N ALA A 224 54.00 -28.26 10.98
CA ALA A 224 54.52 -28.32 9.61
C ALA A 224 55.82 -27.51 9.41
N ARG A 225 56.26 -26.71 10.39
CA ARG A 225 57.51 -25.92 10.32
C ARG A 225 58.75 -26.66 10.84
N GLU A 226 58.60 -27.78 11.53
CA GLU A 226 59.71 -28.53 12.15
C GLU A 226 60.23 -29.70 11.28
N ARG A 227 59.74 -29.85 10.05
CA ARG A 227 60.22 -30.86 9.08
C ARG A 227 60.73 -30.24 7.78
N ARG A 228 61.56 -29.21 7.89
CA ARG A 228 62.45 -28.76 6.81
C ARG A 228 63.88 -28.68 7.31
#